data_AF-A0A4S5EQJ4-F1
#
_entry.id   AF-A0A4S5EQJ4-F1
#
_cell.length_a   1.000
_cell.length_b   1.000
_cell.length_c   1.000
_cell.angle_alpha   90.00
_cell.angle_beta   90.00
_cell.angle_gamma   90.00
#
_symmetry.space_group_name_H-M   'P 1'
#
loop_
_entity.id
_entity.type
_entity.pdbx_description
1 polymer ?
#
loop_
_entity_poly.entity_id
_entity_poly.type
_entity_poly.pdbx_seq_one_letter_code
_entity_poly.pdbx_strand_id
1 'polypeptide(L)'
;MSRPEAGNRAVAADPRAPHRAIEPGSRSCCCPSEPVAQVVLAPIGSRAHEIDLLLCAHHLRRSAPTLTSSKVAIYDRVGKLIEAPAKVFGRDR
;
A
#
# COMPACT_ATOMS: atom_id res chain seq x y z
N MET A 1 -40.42 0.32 12.68
CA MET A 1 -39.32 -0.13 13.57
C MET A 1 -38.00 0.20 12.87
N SER A 2 -37.48 1.41 13.10
CA SER A 2 -36.32 1.96 12.39
C SER A 2 -35.03 1.52 13.09
N ARG A 3 -34.10 0.90 12.35
CA ARG A 3 -32.72 0.63 12.81
C ARG A 3 -31.85 1.83 12.41
N PRO A 4 -30.97 2.36 13.27
CA PRO A 4 -30.12 3.49 12.90
C PRO A 4 -28.95 3.01 12.03
N GLU A 5 -28.75 3.67 10.89
CA GLU A 5 -27.56 3.51 10.05
C GLU A 5 -26.37 4.14 10.77
N ALA A 6 -25.47 3.29 11.28
CA ALA A 6 -24.19 3.72 11.79
C ALA A 6 -23.33 4.23 10.62
N GLY A 7 -23.30 5.56 10.45
CA GLY A 7 -22.42 6.23 9.51
C GLY A 7 -20.97 5.95 9.85
N ASN A 8 -20.35 5.00 9.14
CA ASN A 8 -18.93 4.75 9.22
C ASN A 8 -18.19 5.85 8.45
N ARG A 9 -17.82 6.90 9.16
CA ARG A 9 -16.99 7.98 8.63
C ARG A 9 -15.64 7.36 8.29
N ALA A 10 -15.38 7.16 6.99
CA ALA A 10 -14.10 6.67 6.51
C ALA A 10 -12.99 7.51 7.15
N VAL A 11 -12.25 6.90 8.07
CA VAL A 11 -11.02 7.49 8.60
C VAL A 11 -10.07 7.49 7.42
N ALA A 12 -9.87 8.66 6.83
CA ALA A 12 -8.79 8.84 5.88
C ALA A 12 -7.51 8.42 6.61
N ALA A 13 -6.89 7.34 6.13
CA ALA A 13 -5.64 6.85 6.69
C ALA A 13 -4.65 8.03 6.71
N ASP A 14 -4.16 8.37 7.90
CA ASP A 14 -3.13 9.38 8.03
C ASP A 14 -1.87 8.85 7.33
N PRO A 15 -1.37 9.51 6.26
CA PRO A 15 -0.21 9.02 5.51
C PRO A 15 1.11 9.00 6.32
N ARG A 16 1.11 9.52 7.56
CA ARG A 16 2.28 9.73 8.42
C ARG A 16 2.30 8.82 9.64
N ALA A 17 1.26 8.04 9.91
CA ALA A 17 1.37 6.97 10.90
C ALA A 17 2.34 5.89 10.35
N PRO A 18 3.36 5.47 11.12
CA PRO A 18 4.26 4.39 10.68
C PRO A 18 3.43 3.14 10.40
N HIS A 19 3.52 2.64 9.17
CA HIS A 19 2.78 1.44 8.80
C HIS A 19 3.48 0.21 9.38
N ARG A 20 2.75 -0.90 9.57
CA ARG A 20 3.39 -2.12 10.10
C ARG A 20 4.50 -2.60 9.15
N ALA A 21 5.60 -3.09 9.72
CA ALA A 21 6.65 -3.73 8.94
C ALA A 21 6.11 -4.97 8.23
N ILE A 22 6.78 -5.37 7.15
CA ILE A 22 6.48 -6.61 6.46
C ILE A 22 7.00 -7.78 7.31
N GLU A 23 6.12 -8.72 7.65
CA GLU A 23 6.48 -9.90 8.42
C GLU A 23 7.50 -10.77 7.67
N PRO A 24 8.54 -11.28 8.35
CA PRO A 24 9.49 -12.23 7.76
C PRO A 24 8.78 -13.44 7.14
N GLY A 25 9.20 -13.85 5.94
CA GLY A 25 8.59 -14.97 5.21
C GLY A 25 7.27 -14.64 4.49
N SER A 26 6.83 -13.38 4.53
CA SER A 26 5.71 -12.90 3.70
C SER A 26 5.99 -13.10 2.21
N ARG A 27 4.94 -13.33 1.43
CA ARG A 27 5.00 -13.40 -0.03
C ARG A 27 4.36 -12.17 -0.65
N SER A 28 4.90 -11.76 -1.79
CA SER A 28 4.24 -10.74 -2.61
C SER A 28 2.88 -11.25 -3.09
N CYS A 29 1.88 -10.37 -3.18
CA CYS A 29 0.52 -10.76 -3.53
C CYS A 29 0.38 -11.33 -4.95
N CYS A 30 1.29 -10.98 -5.87
CA CYS A 30 1.18 -11.33 -7.30
C CYS A 30 2.34 -12.17 -7.84
N CYS A 31 3.32 -12.55 -7.01
CA CYS A 31 4.47 -13.36 -7.44
C CYS A 31 5.07 -14.11 -6.25
N PRO A 32 5.79 -15.22 -6.45
CA PRO A 32 6.37 -16.00 -5.35
C PRO A 32 7.55 -15.31 -4.63
N SER A 33 8.07 -14.20 -5.16
CA SER A 33 9.21 -13.47 -4.59
C SER A 33 8.87 -12.74 -3.29
N GLU A 34 9.91 -12.49 -2.50
CA GLU A 34 9.81 -11.65 -1.30
C GLU A 34 9.35 -10.23 -1.62
N PRO A 35 8.45 -9.66 -0.82
CA PRO A 35 8.02 -8.29 -0.98
C PRO A 35 9.08 -7.30 -0.49
N VAL A 36 9.07 -6.10 -1.08
CA VAL A 36 9.93 -4.96 -0.71
C VAL A 36 9.14 -3.72 -0.34
N ALA A 37 7.84 -3.71 -0.65
CA ALA A 37 6.97 -2.60 -0.33
C ALA A 37 5.55 -3.06 -0.04
N GLN A 38 4.85 -2.23 0.70
CA GLN A 38 3.45 -2.35 1.02
C GLN A 38 2.70 -1.15 0.44
N VAL A 39 1.75 -1.41 -0.45
CA VAL A 39 0.88 -0.40 -1.04
C VAL A 39 -0.44 -0.42 -0.29
N VAL A 40 -0.81 0.71 0.30
CA VAL A 40 -2.03 0.85 1.10
C VAL A 40 -3.05 1.58 0.28
N LEU A 41 -4.03 0.84 -0.22
CA LEU A 41 -5.14 1.45 -0.93
C LEU A 41 -6.09 2.03 0.14
N ALA A 42 -6.56 3.28 0.00
CA ALA A 42 -7.51 3.86 0.95
C ALA A 42 -8.97 3.45 0.65
N PRO A 43 -9.86 3.37 1.65
CA PRO A 43 -11.29 3.19 1.39
C PRO A 43 -11.81 4.27 0.43
N ILE A 44 -12.53 3.85 -0.60
CA ILE A 44 -13.22 4.73 -1.56
C ILE A 44 -14.66 4.25 -1.69
N GLY A 45 -15.55 5.00 -2.36
CA GLY A 45 -16.98 4.62 -2.44
C GLY A 45 -17.25 3.18 -2.92
N SER A 46 -16.34 2.59 -3.71
CA SER A 46 -16.39 1.20 -4.17
C SER A 46 -15.63 0.19 -3.29
N ARG A 47 -14.94 0.65 -2.24
CA ARG A 47 -14.09 -0.14 -1.36
C ARG A 47 -14.24 0.29 0.10
N ALA A 48 -14.94 -0.55 0.86
CA ALA A 48 -15.31 -0.26 2.26
C ALA A 48 -14.14 -0.29 3.26
N HIS A 49 -13.03 -0.97 2.94
CA HIS A 49 -11.93 -1.21 3.88
C HIS A 49 -10.56 -0.97 3.24
N GLU A 50 -9.58 -0.67 4.09
CA GLU A 50 -8.16 -0.68 3.75
C GLU A 50 -7.67 -2.11 3.42
N ILE A 51 -6.63 -2.21 2.60
CA ILE A 51 -6.10 -3.41 1.92
C ILE A 51 -4.67 -3.02 1.61
N ASP A 52 -3.81 -3.92 2.04
CA ASP A 52 -2.40 -3.84 1.84
C ASP A 52 -2.00 -4.81 0.74
N LEU A 53 -1.33 -4.29 -0.28
CA LEU A 53 -0.74 -5.09 -1.34
C LEU A 53 0.77 -5.15 -1.13
N LEU A 54 1.29 -6.36 -0.92
CA LEU A 54 2.72 -6.61 -0.82
C LEU A 54 3.29 -6.81 -2.22
N LEU A 55 4.23 -5.94 -2.61
CA LEU A 55 4.83 -5.97 -3.95
C LEU A 55 6.32 -6.32 -3.88
N CYS A 56 6.76 -7.19 -4.79
CA CYS A 56 8.18 -7.42 -5.04
C CYS A 56 8.79 -6.20 -5.76
N ALA A 57 10.12 -6.11 -5.77
CA ALA A 57 10.83 -5.01 -6.43
C ALA A 57 10.47 -4.88 -7.91
N HIS A 58 10.28 -6.01 -8.62
CA HIS A 58 9.91 -6.00 -10.03
C HIS A 58 8.51 -5.41 -10.27
N HIS A 59 7.50 -5.88 -9.54
CA HIS A 59 6.13 -5.40 -9.71
C HIS A 59 5.95 -3.97 -9.24
N LEU A 60 6.62 -3.58 -8.16
CA LEU A 60 6.63 -2.20 -7.70
C LEU A 60 7.22 -1.24 -8.75
N ARG A 61 8.35 -1.59 -9.37
CA ARG A 61 8.91 -0.80 -10.48
C ARG A 61 7.94 -0.70 -11.66
N ARG A 62 7.34 -1.83 -12.05
CA ARG A 62 6.43 -1.90 -13.19
C ARG A 62 5.14 -1.11 -12.96
N SER A 63 4.65 -1.06 -11.72
CA SER A 63 3.44 -0.34 -11.34
C SER A 63 3.68 1.10 -10.87
N ALA A 64 4.93 1.52 -10.65
CA ALA A 64 5.27 2.83 -10.10
C ALA A 64 4.58 4.04 -10.79
N PRO A 65 4.48 4.11 -12.13
CA PRO A 65 3.78 5.22 -12.79
C PRO A 65 2.29 5.28 -12.40
N THR A 66 1.61 4.13 -12.41
CA THR A 66 0.20 4.02 -12.02
C THR A 66 0.01 4.38 -10.54
N LEU A 67 0.82 3.80 -9.64
CA LEU A 67 0.73 4.09 -8.20
C LEU A 67 0.96 5.57 -7.89
N THR A 68 1.90 6.21 -8.58
CA THR A 68 2.18 7.65 -8.45
C THR A 68 0.98 8.47 -8.92
N SER A 69 0.36 8.12 -10.05
CA SER A 69 -0.83 8.81 -10.56
C SER A 69 -2.05 8.67 -9.64
N SER A 70 -2.17 7.53 -8.96
CA SER A 70 -3.28 7.20 -8.07
C SER A 70 -3.10 7.75 -6.64
N LYS A 71 -1.98 8.44 -6.35
CA LYS A 71 -1.68 9.04 -5.03
C LYS A 71 -1.83 8.05 -3.86
N VAL A 72 -1.43 6.80 -4.09
CA VAL A 72 -1.52 5.72 -3.11
C VAL A 72 -0.34 5.81 -2.15
N ALA A 73 -0.57 5.53 -0.85
CA ALA A 73 0.53 5.42 0.11
C ALA A 73 1.33 4.14 -0.14
N ILE A 74 2.65 4.25 -0.12
CA ILE A 74 3.59 3.14 -0.33
C ILE A 74 4.59 3.18 0.81
N TYR A 75 4.76 2.06 1.48
CA TYR A 75 5.70 1.90 2.58
C TYR A 75 6.77 0.87 2.21
N ASP A 76 7.98 1.05 2.72
CA ASP A 76 9.06 0.07 2.57
C ASP A 76 8.87 -1.15 3.50
N ARG A 77 9.86 -2.05 3.50
CA ARG A 77 9.87 -3.26 4.32
C ARG A 77 9.73 -3.01 5.82
N VAL A 78 10.17 -1.84 6.29
CA VAL A 78 10.14 -1.48 7.72
C VAL A 78 8.97 -0.55 8.06
N GLY A 79 8.07 -0.30 7.10
CA GLY A 79 6.88 0.51 7.33
C GLY A 79 7.09 2.02 7.15
N LYS A 80 8.21 2.43 6.54
CA LYS A 80 8.50 3.85 6.27
C LYS A 80 7.89 4.29 4.95
N LEU A 81 7.20 5.43 4.95
CA LEU A 81 6.59 6.00 3.74
C LEU A 81 7.66 6.30 2.67
N ILE A 82 7.36 5.89 1.45
CA ILE A 82 8.17 6.11 0.25
C ILE A 82 7.53 7.23 -0.56
N GLU A 83 8.10 8.43 -0.48
CA GLU A 83 7.58 9.60 -1.21
C GLU A 83 7.85 9.53 -2.73
N ALA A 84 8.82 8.71 -3.17
CA ALA A 84 9.21 8.58 -4.58
C ALA A 84 9.54 7.12 -4.95
N PRO A 85 8.53 6.26 -5.21
CA PRO A 85 8.72 4.82 -5.46
C PRO A 85 9.62 4.53 -6.68
N ALA A 86 9.55 5.37 -7.72
CA ALA A 86 10.39 5.23 -8.90
C ALA A 86 11.89 5.45 -8.62
N LYS A 87 12.23 6.24 -7.59
CA LYS A 87 13.63 6.52 -7.21
C LYS A 87 14.19 5.47 -6.26
N VAL A 88 13.38 4.93 -5.36
CA VAL A 88 13.84 3.96 -4.34
C VAL A 88 14.18 2.60 -4.95
N PHE A 89 13.52 2.21 -6.04
CA PHE A 89 13.73 0.89 -6.67
C PHE A 89 14.25 0.99 -8.11
N GLY A 90 14.60 2.20 -8.56
CA GLY A 90 15.09 2.49 -9.90
C GLY A 90 16.55 2.04 -10.09
N ARG A 91 16.72 0.83 -10.61
CA ARG A 91 17.99 0.17 -11.01
C ARG A 91 18.99 -0.06 -9.87
N ASP A 92 18.97 -1.26 -9.32
CA ASP A 92 20.22 -1.97 -9.06
C ASP A 92 20.86 -2.23 -10.42
N ARG A 93 22.01 -1.58 -10.68
CA ARG A 93 22.91 -1.93 -11.78
C ARG A 93 23.74 -3.14 -11.37
#